data_AF-A0A521KXC8-F1
#
_entry.id   AF-A0A521KXC8-F1
#
_cell.length_a   1.000
_cell.length_b   1.000
_cell.length_c   1.000
_cell.angle_alpha   90.00
_cell.angle_beta   90.00
_cell.angle_gamma   90.00
#
_symmetry.space_group_name_H-M   'P 1'
#
loop_
_entity.id
_entity.type
_entity.pdbx_description
1 polymer ?
#
loop_
_entity_poly.entity_id
_entity_poly.type
_entity_poly.pdbx_seq_one_letter_code
_entity_poly.pdbx_strand_id
1 'polypeptide(L)'
;FLKWLTFSLFAYVGVVFTADLDWKAVAAGAVVPRFALDGETLMLVVAVLGTTISPYLFFWQSSQEVEEEECDPDAAPLKKAPEQAAGELKRINWETGIGMGVSNLVAFFIMLTTAATLHVAGKTDIQSTEQAAEALKPIAGEAAFLLFSLGIIGTGLLAVPVLAGSVAYALGEVRGWKTGLECRPRDAVPFYSVIGAAILIGLVVDHLPIDPMKALIWSAVLNGVIVVPIIAAMMIVASRRDIMGAFTATSWQRWLGWLTFAVMGAAAIAMFMLM
;
A
#
# COMPACT_ATOMS: atom_id res chain seq x y z
N PHE A 1 -11.62 -17.93 -2.75
CA PHE A 1 -11.21 -18.09 -4.17
C PHE A 1 -10.22 -17.01 -4.59
N LEU A 2 -10.54 -15.71 -4.46
CA LEU A 2 -9.64 -14.60 -4.85
C LEU A 2 -8.24 -14.62 -4.20
N LYS A 3 -8.13 -14.98 -2.92
CA LYS A 3 -6.84 -15.14 -2.22
C LYS A 3 -5.91 -16.17 -2.86
N TRP A 4 -6.43 -17.13 -3.64
CA TRP A 4 -5.58 -18.09 -4.35
C TRP A 4 -4.97 -17.50 -5.62
N LEU A 5 -5.62 -16.50 -6.22
CA LEU A 5 -5.09 -15.82 -7.40
C LEU A 5 -3.84 -15.01 -7.07
N THR A 6 -3.67 -14.57 -5.82
CA THR A 6 -2.46 -13.88 -5.38
C THR A 6 -1.24 -14.79 -5.34
N PHE A 7 -1.40 -16.13 -5.42
CA PHE A 7 -0.26 -17.02 -5.58
C PHE A 7 0.49 -16.83 -6.90
N SER A 8 -0.16 -16.24 -7.91
CA SER A 8 0.52 -15.80 -9.14
C SER A 8 1.67 -14.82 -8.87
N LEU A 9 1.64 -14.06 -7.77
CA LEU A 9 2.74 -13.16 -7.40
C LEU A 9 4.03 -13.93 -7.07
N PHE A 10 3.94 -15.19 -6.64
CA PHE A 10 5.12 -16.03 -6.46
C PHE A 10 5.80 -16.41 -7.79
N ALA A 11 5.15 -16.18 -8.94
CA ALA A 11 5.80 -16.32 -10.23
C ALA A 11 6.99 -15.36 -10.37
N TYR A 12 6.90 -14.14 -9.84
CA TYR A 12 8.03 -13.20 -9.81
C TYR A 12 9.22 -13.77 -9.02
N VAL A 13 8.95 -14.37 -7.86
CA VAL A 13 9.95 -15.08 -7.06
C VAL A 13 10.57 -16.23 -7.88
N GLY A 14 9.73 -16.96 -8.62
CA GLY A 14 10.16 -18.04 -9.52
C GLY A 14 11.12 -17.57 -10.63
N VAL A 15 10.84 -16.42 -11.26
CA VAL A 15 11.67 -15.89 -12.37
C VAL A 15 13.10 -15.64 -11.93
N VAL A 16 13.32 -15.24 -10.68
CA VAL A 16 14.66 -15.00 -10.13
C VAL A 16 15.53 -16.26 -10.11
N PHE A 17 14.94 -17.46 -10.06
CA PHE A 17 15.69 -18.72 -10.18
C PHE A 17 16.00 -19.12 -11.63
N THR A 18 15.34 -18.50 -12.61
CA THR A 18 15.56 -18.74 -14.04
C THR A 18 16.58 -17.77 -14.65
N ALA A 19 16.78 -16.62 -14.03
CA ALA A 19 17.74 -15.62 -14.46
C ALA A 19 19.12 -15.86 -13.82
N ASP A 20 20.18 -15.74 -14.61
CA ASP A 20 21.56 -15.79 -14.09
C ASP A 20 21.91 -14.43 -13.47
N LEU A 21 21.64 -14.30 -12.16
CA LEU A 21 21.76 -13.04 -11.43
C LEU A 21 23.07 -12.97 -10.66
N ASP A 22 23.77 -11.84 -10.80
CA ASP A 22 24.86 -11.51 -9.88
C ASP A 22 24.29 -11.07 -8.53
N TRP A 23 24.17 -12.03 -7.61
CA TRP A 23 23.68 -11.80 -6.25
C TRP A 23 24.52 -10.79 -5.46
N LYS A 24 25.81 -10.61 -5.78
CA LYS A 24 26.63 -9.57 -5.15
C LYS A 24 26.20 -8.19 -5.62
N ALA A 25 25.94 -8.03 -6.92
CA ALA A 25 25.41 -6.79 -7.47
C ALA A 25 24.01 -6.48 -6.94
N VAL A 26 23.14 -7.49 -6.82
CA VAL A 26 21.80 -7.34 -6.23
C VAL A 26 21.89 -6.88 -4.77
N ALA A 27 22.72 -7.54 -3.95
CA ALA A 27 22.90 -7.15 -2.54
C ALA A 27 23.51 -5.75 -2.41
N ALA A 28 24.48 -5.40 -3.26
CA ALA A 28 25.07 -4.07 -3.28
C ALA A 28 24.04 -3.00 -3.69
N GLY A 29 23.22 -3.25 -4.70
CA GLY A 29 22.18 -2.33 -5.17
C GLY A 29 21.00 -2.18 -4.19
N ALA A 30 20.69 -3.23 -3.42
CA ALA A 30 19.64 -3.18 -2.40
C ALA A 30 20.04 -2.33 -1.17
N VAL A 31 21.33 -2.25 -0.85
CA VAL A 31 21.82 -1.56 0.35
C VAL A 31 22.42 -0.19 0.03
N VAL A 32 23.06 -0.04 -1.13
CA VAL A 32 23.75 1.20 -1.52
C VAL A 32 22.88 1.98 -2.50
N PRO A 33 22.27 3.09 -2.07
CA PRO A 33 21.47 3.92 -2.97
C PRO A 33 22.36 4.53 -4.05
N ARG A 34 22.13 4.13 -5.30
CA ARG A 34 22.75 4.72 -6.50
C ARG A 34 21.65 5.10 -7.46
N PHE A 35 21.27 6.36 -7.43
CA PHE A 35 20.24 6.89 -8.31
C PHE A 35 20.64 8.29 -8.78
N ALA A 36 20.20 8.65 -9.99
CA ALA A 36 20.37 9.99 -10.50
C ALA A 36 19.42 10.93 -9.75
N LEU A 37 19.91 12.13 -9.42
CA LEU A 37 19.11 13.17 -8.78
C LEU A 37 18.39 13.98 -9.86
N ASP A 38 17.48 13.33 -10.57
CA ASP A 38 16.59 13.93 -11.56
C ASP A 38 15.12 13.78 -11.13
N GLY A 39 14.25 14.60 -11.71
CA GLY A 39 12.84 14.64 -11.36
C GLY A 39 12.10 13.32 -11.60
N GLU A 40 12.44 12.56 -12.65
CA GLU A 40 11.78 11.31 -12.99
C GLU A 40 12.16 10.20 -12.00
N THR A 41 13.44 10.09 -11.66
CA THR A 41 13.93 9.16 -10.65
C THR A 41 13.32 9.45 -9.28
N LEU A 42 13.25 10.72 -8.87
CA LEU A 42 12.63 11.10 -7.60
C LEU A 42 11.12 10.89 -7.59
N MET A 43 10.45 11.09 -8.73
CA MET A 43 9.03 10.76 -8.89
C MET A 43 8.79 9.28 -8.65
N LEU A 44 9.62 8.38 -9.20
CA LEU A 44 9.52 6.94 -8.95
C LEU A 44 9.81 6.58 -7.48
N VAL A 45 10.78 7.24 -6.84
CA VAL A 45 11.03 7.05 -5.40
C VAL A 45 9.80 7.44 -4.58
N VAL A 46 9.19 8.60 -4.86
CA VAL A 46 7.96 9.06 -4.18
C VAL A 46 6.81 8.10 -4.46
N ALA A 47 6.67 7.59 -5.69
CA ALA A 47 5.65 6.61 -6.04
C ALA A 47 5.81 5.31 -5.24
N VAL A 48 7.01 4.73 -5.18
CA VAL A 48 7.29 3.51 -4.41
C VAL A 48 6.97 3.73 -2.93
N LEU A 49 7.46 4.82 -2.34
CA LEU A 49 7.18 5.16 -0.94
C LEU A 49 5.67 5.36 -0.70
N GLY A 50 4.96 6.00 -1.64
CA GLY A 50 3.53 6.23 -1.59
C GLY A 50 2.70 4.95 -1.65
N THR A 51 3.14 3.95 -2.42
CA THR A 51 2.49 2.62 -2.44
C THR A 51 2.74 1.82 -1.17
N THR A 52 3.86 2.03 -0.48
CA THR A 52 4.19 1.33 0.76
C THR A 52 3.44 1.91 1.97
N ILE A 53 3.33 3.24 2.04
CA ILE A 53 2.70 3.95 3.15
C ILE A 53 1.54 4.77 2.60
N SER A 54 0.54 4.10 2.04
CA SER A 54 -0.59 4.81 1.42
C SER A 54 -1.48 5.49 2.47
N PRO A 55 -1.93 6.74 2.22
CA PRO A 55 -2.79 7.52 3.12
C PRO A 55 -3.97 6.77 3.74
N TYR A 56 -4.64 5.94 2.93
CA TYR A 56 -5.85 5.24 3.37
C TYR A 56 -5.58 4.23 4.50
N LEU A 57 -4.36 3.70 4.61
CA LEU A 57 -4.00 2.71 5.63
C LEU A 57 -4.16 3.28 7.05
N PHE A 58 -3.87 4.58 7.24
CA PHE A 58 -3.96 5.21 8.56
C PHE A 58 -5.37 5.22 9.12
N PHE A 59 -6.36 5.50 8.27
CA PHE A 59 -7.76 5.55 8.68
C PHE A 59 -8.38 4.16 8.63
N TRP A 60 -8.22 3.44 7.51
CA TRP A 60 -8.80 2.12 7.31
C TRP A 60 -8.33 1.13 8.39
N GLN A 61 -7.03 1.06 8.68
CA GLN A 61 -6.53 0.15 9.71
C GLN A 61 -7.10 0.52 11.08
N SER A 62 -7.11 1.80 11.47
CA SER A 62 -7.68 2.19 12.77
C SER A 62 -9.19 1.93 12.87
N SER A 63 -9.95 2.15 11.79
CA SER A 63 -11.39 1.86 11.80
C SER A 63 -11.67 0.36 11.86
N GLN A 64 -10.83 -0.47 11.20
CA GLN A 64 -10.96 -1.93 11.28
C GLN A 64 -10.66 -2.45 12.68
N GLU A 65 -9.64 -1.95 13.37
CA GLU A 65 -9.38 -2.34 14.77
C GLU A 65 -10.53 -1.98 15.70
N VAL A 66 -11.20 -0.83 15.46
CA VAL A 66 -12.40 -0.45 16.21
C VAL A 66 -13.59 -1.35 15.87
N GLU A 67 -13.79 -1.72 14.60
CA GLU A 67 -14.85 -2.63 14.19
C GLU A 67 -14.63 -4.05 14.74
N GLU A 68 -13.38 -4.54 14.76
CA GLU A 68 -13.02 -5.81 15.41
C GLU A 68 -13.28 -5.76 16.92
N GLU A 69 -12.93 -4.66 17.60
CA GLU A 69 -13.26 -4.45 19.03
C GLU A 69 -14.77 -4.48 19.27
N GLU A 70 -15.57 -3.75 18.46
CA GLU A 70 -17.02 -3.67 18.64
C GLU A 70 -17.74 -5.01 18.38
N CYS A 71 -17.14 -5.89 17.56
CA CYS A 71 -17.66 -7.23 17.27
C CYS A 71 -17.28 -8.28 18.32
N ASP A 72 -16.27 -8.03 19.15
CA ASP A 72 -15.82 -8.95 20.20
C ASP A 72 -16.45 -8.58 21.56
N PRO A 73 -17.35 -9.43 22.14
CA PRO A 73 -17.98 -9.16 23.43
C PRO A 73 -16.99 -9.01 24.61
N ASP A 74 -15.80 -9.57 24.49
CA ASP A 74 -14.77 -9.55 25.54
C ASP A 74 -13.75 -8.41 25.34
N ALA A 75 -13.78 -7.71 24.20
CA ALA A 75 -12.90 -6.58 23.92
C ALA A 75 -13.44 -5.26 24.48
N ALA A 76 -12.54 -4.36 24.84
CA ALA A 76 -12.90 -3.00 25.25
C ALA A 76 -11.78 -2.01 24.88
N PRO A 77 -12.09 -0.70 24.81
CA PRO A 77 -11.07 0.29 24.49
C PRO A 77 -9.94 0.22 25.50
N LEU A 78 -8.68 0.17 25.05
CA LEU A 78 -7.53 -0.10 25.91
C LEU A 78 -7.38 0.89 27.09
N LYS A 79 -7.92 2.11 26.97
CA LYS A 79 -7.98 3.07 28.09
C LYS A 79 -8.87 2.60 29.25
N LYS A 80 -9.89 1.79 28.97
CA LYS A 80 -10.84 1.21 29.93
C LYS A 80 -10.39 -0.18 30.41
N ALA A 81 -9.74 -0.96 29.55
CA ALA A 81 -9.23 -2.29 29.83
C ALA A 81 -7.70 -2.38 29.55
N PRO A 82 -6.86 -1.68 30.34
CA PRO A 82 -5.42 -1.63 30.10
C PRO A 82 -4.71 -2.99 30.18
N GLU A 83 -5.31 -3.97 30.86
CA GLU A 83 -4.84 -5.35 30.93
C GLU A 83 -4.84 -6.06 29.57
N GLN A 84 -5.73 -5.68 28.65
CA GLN A 84 -5.78 -6.24 27.29
C GLN A 84 -4.65 -5.69 26.39
N ALA A 85 -4.08 -4.53 26.74
CA ALA A 85 -3.16 -3.79 25.88
C ALA A 85 -1.89 -4.57 25.52
N ALA A 86 -1.35 -5.39 26.44
CA ALA A 86 -0.14 -6.16 26.16
C ALA A 86 -0.38 -7.23 25.07
N GLY A 87 -1.57 -7.85 25.07
CA GLY A 87 -1.99 -8.83 24.06
C GLY A 87 -2.25 -8.14 22.72
N GLU A 88 -3.12 -7.13 22.72
CA GLU A 88 -3.55 -6.44 21.50
C GLU A 88 -2.40 -5.71 20.80
N LEU A 89 -1.57 -4.96 21.53
CA LEU A 89 -0.42 -4.30 20.91
C LEU A 89 0.59 -5.30 20.35
N LYS A 90 0.73 -6.49 20.96
CA LYS A 90 1.59 -7.55 20.43
C LYS A 90 1.00 -8.16 19.16
N ARG A 91 -0.32 -8.40 19.12
CA ARG A 91 -1.06 -8.89 17.95
C ARG A 91 -0.89 -7.94 16.77
N ILE A 92 -1.27 -6.67 16.96
CA ILE A 92 -1.18 -5.61 15.94
C ILE A 92 0.24 -5.49 15.38
N ASN A 93 1.26 -5.49 16.25
CA ASN A 93 2.65 -5.40 15.82
C ASN A 93 3.09 -6.61 14.98
N TRP A 94 2.69 -7.83 15.36
CA TRP A 94 3.04 -9.03 14.61
C TRP A 94 2.31 -9.14 13.28
N GLU A 95 1.01 -8.87 13.27
CA GLU A 95 0.19 -8.91 12.06
C GLU A 95 0.64 -7.86 11.05
N THR A 96 0.82 -6.62 11.50
CA THR A 96 1.33 -5.52 10.66
C THR A 96 2.76 -5.82 10.20
N GLY A 97 3.63 -6.29 11.09
CA GLY A 97 5.03 -6.57 10.77
C GLY A 97 5.20 -7.70 9.75
N ILE A 98 4.48 -8.81 9.91
CA ILE A 98 4.49 -9.92 8.95
C ILE A 98 3.86 -9.48 7.62
N GLY A 99 2.71 -8.82 7.66
CA GLY A 99 2.01 -8.35 6.47
C GLY A 99 2.87 -7.41 5.63
N MET A 100 3.46 -6.38 6.25
CA MET A 100 4.37 -5.45 5.59
C MET A 100 5.65 -6.15 5.11
N GLY A 101 6.21 -7.07 5.89
CA GLY A 101 7.41 -7.83 5.51
C GLY A 101 7.19 -8.66 4.24
N VAL A 102 6.10 -9.43 4.17
CA VAL A 102 5.73 -10.22 2.99
C VAL A 102 5.45 -9.31 1.79
N SER A 103 4.72 -8.21 2.00
CA SER A 103 4.42 -7.24 0.93
C SER A 103 5.70 -6.65 0.32
N ASN A 104 6.63 -6.16 1.14
CA ASN A 104 7.90 -5.60 0.67
C ASN A 104 8.79 -6.66 0.02
N LEU A 105 8.78 -7.90 0.51
CA LEU A 105 9.51 -9.00 -0.11
C LEU A 105 9.00 -9.28 -1.53
N VAL A 106 7.68 -9.35 -1.71
CA VAL A 106 7.08 -9.54 -3.04
C VAL A 106 7.38 -8.35 -3.95
N ALA A 107 7.25 -7.11 -3.46
CA ALA A 107 7.60 -5.91 -4.22
C ALA A 107 9.06 -5.91 -4.67
N PHE A 108 9.99 -6.33 -3.79
CA PHE A 108 11.40 -6.52 -4.14
C PHE A 108 11.58 -7.53 -5.28
N PHE A 109 10.91 -8.69 -5.23
CA PHE A 109 10.99 -9.67 -6.31
C PHE A 109 10.38 -9.15 -7.61
N ILE A 110 9.30 -8.38 -7.59
CA ILE A 110 8.75 -7.74 -8.79
C ILE A 110 9.78 -6.77 -9.41
N MET A 111 10.41 -5.93 -8.60
CA MET A 111 11.47 -5.01 -9.08
C MET A 111 12.68 -5.77 -9.63
N LEU A 112 13.12 -6.84 -8.94
CA LEU A 112 14.25 -7.64 -9.37
C LEU A 112 13.95 -8.40 -10.68
N THR A 113 12.77 -9.00 -10.80
CA THR A 113 12.32 -9.67 -12.02
C THR A 113 12.26 -8.70 -13.19
N THR A 114 11.65 -7.53 -13.02
CA THR A 114 11.55 -6.52 -14.09
C THR A 114 12.92 -5.99 -14.50
N ALA A 115 13.83 -5.78 -13.55
CA ALA A 115 15.23 -5.44 -13.84
C ALA A 115 15.95 -6.55 -14.62
N ALA A 116 15.80 -7.81 -14.21
CA ALA A 116 16.48 -8.96 -14.81
C ALA A 116 15.95 -9.33 -16.20
N THR A 117 14.74 -8.90 -16.56
CA THR A 117 14.05 -9.31 -17.79
C THR A 117 13.83 -8.14 -18.73
N LEU A 118 13.03 -7.15 -18.31
CA LEU A 118 12.64 -6.02 -19.15
C LEU A 118 13.80 -5.04 -19.32
N HIS A 119 14.44 -4.63 -18.23
CA HIS A 119 15.52 -3.64 -18.28
C HIS A 119 16.73 -4.16 -19.05
N VAL A 120 17.16 -5.40 -18.82
CA VAL A 120 18.25 -6.04 -19.59
C VAL A 120 17.90 -6.16 -21.09
N ALA A 121 16.62 -6.35 -21.42
CA ALA A 121 16.15 -6.36 -22.82
C ALA A 121 15.98 -4.96 -23.43
N GLY A 122 16.36 -3.89 -22.74
CA GLY A 122 16.24 -2.51 -23.20
C GLY A 122 14.82 -1.93 -23.13
N LYS A 123 13.87 -2.62 -22.48
CA LYS A 123 12.49 -2.15 -22.29
C LYS A 123 12.41 -1.30 -21.02
N THR A 124 12.59 0.00 -21.18
CA THR A 124 12.61 0.96 -20.05
C THR A 124 11.34 1.81 -19.95
N ASP A 125 10.55 1.91 -21.03
CA ASP A 125 9.27 2.62 -21.04
C ASP A 125 8.13 1.61 -21.19
N ILE A 126 7.41 1.35 -20.09
CA ILE A 126 6.32 0.37 -20.03
C ILE A 126 4.98 1.10 -20.10
N GLN A 127 4.31 0.98 -21.25
CA GLN A 127 3.07 1.69 -21.55
C GLN A 127 1.83 0.80 -21.48
N SER A 128 1.99 -0.52 -21.34
CA SER A 128 0.86 -1.45 -21.27
C SER A 128 1.07 -2.60 -20.28
N THR A 129 -0.05 -3.15 -19.82
CA THR A 129 -0.09 -4.38 -19.02
C THR A 129 0.46 -5.59 -19.76
N GLU A 130 0.33 -5.62 -21.08
CA GLU A 130 0.93 -6.65 -21.93
C GLU A 130 2.46 -6.63 -21.84
N GLN A 131 3.08 -5.46 -21.92
CA GLN A 131 4.53 -5.31 -21.77
C GLN A 131 4.99 -5.70 -20.35
N ALA A 132 4.22 -5.34 -19.32
CA ALA A 132 4.51 -5.74 -17.95
C ALA A 132 4.47 -7.27 -17.76
N ALA A 133 3.54 -7.96 -18.43
CA ALA A 133 3.43 -9.42 -18.39
C ALA A 133 4.66 -10.14 -18.99
N GLU A 134 5.39 -9.48 -19.89
CA GLU A 134 6.57 -10.06 -20.52
C GLU A 134 7.70 -10.35 -19.52
N ALA A 135 7.69 -9.69 -18.35
CA ALA A 135 8.64 -9.96 -17.28
C ALA A 135 8.54 -11.42 -16.75
N LEU A 136 7.39 -12.07 -16.94
CA LEU A 136 7.15 -13.46 -16.53
C LEU A 136 7.44 -14.50 -17.64
N LYS A 137 7.79 -14.06 -18.86
CA LYS A 137 8.10 -14.96 -19.98
C LYS A 137 9.17 -16.03 -19.67
N PRO A 138 10.24 -15.76 -18.89
CA PRO A 138 11.27 -16.77 -18.61
C PRO A 138 10.75 -18.02 -17.90
N ILE A 139 9.72 -17.89 -17.04
CA ILE A 139 9.17 -19.03 -16.29
C ILE A 139 7.86 -19.56 -16.86
N ALA A 140 7.04 -18.68 -17.45
CA ALA A 140 5.68 -19.03 -17.89
C ALA A 140 5.54 -19.14 -19.41
N GLY A 141 6.54 -18.73 -20.19
CA GLY A 141 6.50 -18.77 -21.66
C GLY A 141 5.25 -18.10 -22.22
N GLU A 142 4.48 -18.83 -23.03
CA GLU A 142 3.21 -18.37 -23.62
C GLU A 142 2.11 -18.12 -22.56
N ALA A 143 2.20 -18.76 -21.39
CA ALA A 143 1.25 -18.57 -20.30
C ALA A 143 1.54 -17.32 -19.45
N ALA A 144 2.60 -16.55 -19.75
CA ALA A 144 2.97 -15.36 -18.98
C ALA A 144 1.85 -14.33 -18.90
N PHE A 145 1.15 -14.08 -20.01
CA PHE A 145 0.01 -13.17 -20.03
C PHE A 145 -1.15 -13.65 -19.17
N LEU A 146 -1.46 -14.96 -19.22
CA LEU A 146 -2.51 -15.56 -18.40
C LEU A 146 -2.16 -15.43 -16.90
N LEU A 147 -0.93 -15.78 -16.53
CA LEU A 147 -0.45 -15.74 -15.16
C LEU A 147 -0.46 -14.31 -14.60
N PHE A 148 0.00 -13.34 -15.39
CA PHE A 148 -0.03 -11.92 -15.04
C PHE A 148 -1.47 -11.41 -14.90
N SER A 149 -2.36 -11.77 -15.83
CA SER A 149 -3.77 -11.36 -15.80
C SER A 149 -4.49 -11.93 -14.58
N LEU A 150 -4.27 -13.21 -14.25
CA LEU A 150 -4.80 -13.82 -13.03
C LEU A 150 -4.31 -13.08 -11.77
N GLY A 151 -3.05 -12.64 -11.77
CA GLY A 151 -2.48 -11.85 -10.69
C GLY A 151 -3.12 -10.48 -10.54
N ILE A 152 -3.11 -9.66 -11.59
CA ILE A 152 -3.69 -8.31 -11.54
C ILE A 152 -5.19 -8.34 -11.24
N ILE A 153 -5.95 -9.25 -11.86
CA ILE A 153 -7.40 -9.36 -11.60
C ILE A 153 -7.63 -9.81 -10.14
N GLY A 154 -6.85 -10.80 -9.68
CA GLY A 154 -6.96 -11.31 -8.32
C GLY A 154 -6.63 -10.27 -7.26
N THR A 155 -5.52 -9.55 -7.41
CA THR A 155 -5.10 -8.49 -6.48
C THR A 155 -6.01 -7.27 -6.57
N GLY A 156 -6.41 -6.87 -7.78
CA GLY A 156 -7.34 -5.76 -8.00
C GLY A 156 -8.69 -5.98 -7.33
N LEU A 157 -9.31 -7.15 -7.53
CA LEU A 157 -10.59 -7.48 -6.91
C LEU A 157 -10.53 -7.57 -5.39
N LEU A 158 -9.37 -7.93 -4.82
CA LEU A 158 -9.15 -7.89 -3.37
C LEU A 158 -8.96 -6.46 -2.85
N ALA A 159 -8.35 -5.59 -3.64
CA ALA A 159 -8.07 -4.21 -3.26
C ALA A 159 -9.32 -3.30 -3.36
N VAL A 160 -10.23 -3.56 -4.29
CA VAL A 160 -11.42 -2.70 -4.53
C VAL A 160 -12.26 -2.49 -3.25
N PRO A 161 -12.66 -3.52 -2.49
CA PRO A 161 -13.44 -3.32 -1.27
C PRO A 161 -12.69 -2.52 -0.20
N VAL A 162 -11.38 -2.74 -0.06
CA VAL A 162 -10.53 -2.03 0.91
C VAL A 162 -10.42 -0.56 0.55
N LEU A 163 -10.11 -0.24 -0.71
CA LEU A 163 -9.96 1.13 -1.18
C LEU A 163 -11.30 1.88 -1.18
N ALA A 164 -12.36 1.29 -1.72
CA ALA A 164 -13.69 1.91 -1.72
C ALA A 164 -14.23 2.06 -0.29
N GLY A 165 -14.02 1.05 0.55
CA GLY A 165 -14.36 1.08 1.97
C GLY A 165 -13.61 2.18 2.70
N SER A 166 -12.31 2.36 2.47
CA SER A 166 -11.50 3.39 3.15
C SER A 166 -12.03 4.82 2.96
N VAL A 167 -12.53 5.15 1.77
CA VAL A 167 -13.18 6.45 1.50
C VAL A 167 -14.49 6.56 2.27
N ALA A 168 -15.25 5.47 2.34
CA ALA A 168 -16.50 5.42 3.08
C ALA A 168 -16.29 5.53 4.60
N TYR A 169 -15.24 4.89 5.15
CA TYR A 169 -14.82 5.06 6.54
C TYR A 169 -14.43 6.51 6.83
N ALA A 170 -13.53 7.09 6.02
CA ALA A 170 -13.08 8.47 6.22
C ALA A 170 -14.25 9.48 6.19
N LEU A 171 -15.18 9.35 5.24
CA LEU A 171 -16.35 10.23 5.18
C LEU A 171 -17.36 9.96 6.30
N GLY A 172 -17.52 8.69 6.69
CA GLY A 172 -18.41 8.27 7.75
C GLY A 172 -17.96 8.78 9.11
N GLU A 173 -16.67 8.67 9.42
CA GLU A 173 -16.08 9.18 10.66
C GLU A 173 -16.22 10.70 10.78
N VAL A 174 -15.89 11.45 9.71
CA VAL A 174 -16.02 12.91 9.68
C VAL A 174 -17.46 13.36 9.89
N ARG A 175 -18.44 12.57 9.44
CA ARG A 175 -19.87 12.91 9.53
C ARG A 175 -20.62 12.19 10.65
N GLY A 176 -19.95 11.37 11.45
CA GLY A 176 -20.55 10.58 12.52
C GLY A 176 -21.61 9.58 12.04
N TRP A 177 -21.45 9.02 10.84
CA TRP A 177 -22.34 7.99 10.30
C TRP A 177 -22.02 6.63 10.92
N LYS A 178 -23.00 5.70 10.91
CA LYS A 178 -22.71 4.28 11.13
C LYS A 178 -21.81 3.78 10.00
N THR A 179 -20.63 3.30 10.36
CA THR A 179 -19.61 2.76 9.45
C THR A 179 -19.36 1.30 9.75
N GLY A 180 -19.06 0.50 8.74
CA GLY A 180 -18.71 -0.90 8.90
C GLY A 180 -19.07 -1.73 7.68
N LEU A 181 -18.19 -2.66 7.31
CA LEU A 181 -18.45 -3.63 6.24
C LEU A 181 -19.35 -4.77 6.74
N GLU A 182 -19.37 -4.99 8.05
CA GLU A 182 -20.25 -5.94 8.76
C GLU A 182 -21.69 -5.39 8.90
N CYS A 183 -21.89 -4.08 8.72
CA CYS A 183 -23.22 -3.47 8.82
C CYS A 183 -24.16 -3.98 7.72
N ARG A 184 -25.46 -4.12 8.03
CA ARG A 184 -26.44 -4.42 6.98
C ARG A 184 -26.52 -3.23 6.01
N PRO A 185 -26.59 -3.46 4.68
CA PRO A 185 -26.66 -2.37 3.69
C PRO A 185 -27.81 -1.37 3.90
N ARG A 186 -28.89 -1.81 4.56
CA ARG A 186 -30.04 -0.96 4.90
C ARG A 186 -29.83 -0.09 6.15
N ASP A 187 -28.91 -0.46 7.03
CA ASP A 187 -28.63 0.24 8.28
C ASP A 187 -27.50 1.26 8.13
N ALA A 188 -26.66 1.11 7.08
CA ALA A 188 -25.55 2.00 6.74
C ALA A 188 -25.66 2.52 5.28
N VAL A 189 -26.85 2.96 4.87
CA VAL A 189 -27.10 3.43 3.48
C VAL A 189 -26.10 4.49 3.01
N PRO A 190 -25.73 5.53 3.80
CA PRO A 190 -24.74 6.52 3.37
C PRO A 190 -23.37 5.91 3.10
N PHE A 191 -22.92 4.95 3.93
CA PHE A 191 -21.64 4.27 3.80
C PHE A 191 -21.57 3.45 2.50
N TYR A 192 -22.57 2.59 2.25
CA TYR A 192 -22.61 1.79 1.03
C TYR A 192 -22.85 2.63 -0.24
N SER A 193 -23.52 3.79 -0.11
CA SER A 193 -23.70 4.72 -1.24
C SER A 193 -22.36 5.33 -1.67
N VAL A 194 -21.48 5.66 -0.72
CA VAL A 194 -20.12 6.14 -1.02
C VAL A 194 -19.30 5.06 -1.72
N ILE A 195 -19.37 3.82 -1.25
CA ILE A 195 -18.69 2.68 -1.91
C ILE A 195 -19.18 2.53 -3.35
N GLY A 196 -20.50 2.52 -3.56
CA GLY A 196 -21.09 2.42 -4.90
C GLY A 196 -20.69 3.58 -5.82
N ALA A 197 -20.68 4.80 -5.31
CA ALA A 197 -20.23 5.97 -6.05
C ALA A 197 -18.74 5.90 -6.41
N ALA A 198 -17.88 5.48 -5.48
CA ALA A 198 -16.44 5.32 -5.73
C ALA A 198 -16.17 4.28 -6.84
N ILE A 199 -16.88 3.15 -6.82
CA ILE A 199 -16.77 2.12 -7.87
C ILE A 199 -17.24 2.70 -9.21
N LEU A 200 -18.38 3.41 -9.24
CA LEU A 200 -18.91 4.01 -10.47
C LEU A 200 -17.94 5.05 -11.05
N ILE A 201 -17.32 5.88 -10.21
CA ILE A 201 -16.30 6.85 -10.64
C ILE A 201 -15.10 6.12 -11.23
N GLY A 202 -14.61 5.05 -10.59
CA GLY A 202 -13.53 4.23 -11.11
C GLY A 202 -13.84 3.67 -12.51
N LEU A 203 -15.07 3.16 -12.72
CA LEU A 203 -15.52 2.69 -14.03
C LEU A 203 -15.59 3.80 -15.08
N VAL A 204 -16.00 5.02 -14.70
CA VAL A 204 -16.01 6.17 -15.61
C VAL A 204 -14.60 6.59 -15.99
N VAL A 205 -13.65 6.55 -15.06
CA VAL A 205 -12.24 6.88 -15.31
C VAL A 205 -11.62 5.92 -16.33
N ASP A 206 -12.01 4.64 -16.32
CA ASP A 206 -11.55 3.64 -17.31
C ASP A 206 -11.92 4.00 -18.76
N HIS A 207 -12.97 4.79 -18.95
CA HIS A 207 -13.39 5.28 -20.27
C HIS A 207 -12.73 6.60 -20.69
N LEU A 208 -11.92 7.22 -19.83
CA LEU A 208 -11.17 8.41 -20.19
C LEU A 208 -9.95 8.03 -21.04
N PRO A 209 -9.50 8.91 -21.97
CA PRO A 209 -8.31 8.67 -22.80
C PRO A 209 -7.01 8.90 -21.99
N ILE A 210 -6.94 8.39 -20.77
CA ILE A 210 -5.78 8.47 -19.89
C ILE A 210 -5.07 7.11 -19.96
N ASP A 211 -3.77 7.14 -20.19
CA ASP A 211 -2.92 5.96 -20.12
C ASP A 211 -3.01 5.33 -18.71
N PRO A 212 -3.48 4.07 -18.59
CA PRO A 212 -3.67 3.42 -17.28
C PRO A 212 -2.36 3.24 -16.50
N MET A 213 -1.24 3.01 -17.19
CA MET A 213 0.07 2.87 -16.54
C MET A 213 0.51 4.20 -15.95
N LYS A 214 0.33 5.30 -16.68
CA LYS A 214 0.61 6.64 -16.16
C LYS A 214 -0.33 7.00 -15.02
N ALA A 215 -1.61 6.67 -15.12
CA ALA A 215 -2.58 6.88 -14.04
C ALA A 215 -2.18 6.14 -12.75
N LEU A 216 -1.71 4.89 -12.87
CA LEU A 216 -1.20 4.11 -11.73
C LEU A 216 0.02 4.77 -11.08
N ILE A 217 1.01 5.21 -11.88
CA ILE A 217 2.20 5.89 -11.36
C ILE A 217 1.82 7.21 -10.69
N TRP A 218 1.02 8.05 -11.33
CA TRP A 218 0.59 9.33 -10.75
C TRP A 218 -0.27 9.17 -9.51
N SER A 219 -1.12 8.14 -9.45
CA SER A 219 -1.86 7.80 -8.23
C SER A 219 -0.92 7.41 -7.09
N ALA A 220 0.16 6.67 -7.38
CA ALA A 220 1.17 6.31 -6.40
C ALA A 220 1.97 7.54 -5.92
N VAL A 221 2.35 8.44 -6.83
CA VAL A 221 3.02 9.71 -6.50
C VAL A 221 2.13 10.56 -5.60
N LEU A 222 0.85 10.69 -5.95
CA LEU A 222 -0.13 11.44 -5.16
C LEU A 222 -0.25 10.88 -3.74
N ASN A 223 -0.30 9.55 -3.59
CA ASN A 223 -0.27 8.91 -2.28
C ASN A 223 1.00 9.28 -1.49
N GLY A 224 2.17 9.27 -2.14
CA GLY A 224 3.45 9.64 -1.53
C GLY A 224 3.54 11.10 -1.09
N VAL A 225 2.86 12.01 -1.79
CA VAL A 225 2.78 13.43 -1.41
C VAL A 225 1.77 13.65 -0.28
N ILE A 226 0.57 13.06 -0.39
CA ILE A 226 -0.52 13.23 0.58
C ILE A 226 -0.17 12.63 1.94
N VAL A 227 0.63 11.55 1.98
CA VAL A 227 0.95 10.88 3.24
C VAL A 227 1.84 11.75 4.16
N VAL A 228 2.64 12.67 3.62
CA VAL A 228 3.54 13.54 4.41
C VAL A 228 2.79 14.30 5.51
N PRO A 229 1.75 15.12 5.21
CA PRO A 229 0.97 15.79 6.26
C PRO A 229 0.21 14.80 7.17
N ILE A 230 -0.19 13.64 6.65
CA ILE A 230 -0.89 12.62 7.46
C ILE A 230 0.04 12.04 8.52
N ILE A 231 1.29 11.70 8.17
CA ILE A 231 2.28 11.22 9.14
C ILE A 231 2.50 12.28 10.23
N ALA A 232 2.66 13.55 9.85
CA ALA A 232 2.81 14.63 10.84
C ALA A 232 1.61 14.69 11.81
N ALA A 233 0.39 14.66 11.29
CA ALA A 233 -0.83 14.67 12.10
C ALA A 233 -0.88 13.45 13.03
N MET A 234 -0.61 12.26 12.50
CA MET A 234 -0.59 11.01 13.27
C MET A 234 0.48 11.01 14.35
N MET A 235 1.67 11.55 14.08
CA MET A 235 2.73 11.65 15.08
C MET A 235 2.38 12.61 16.21
N ILE A 236 1.67 13.70 15.91
CA ILE A 236 1.14 14.63 16.92
C ILE A 236 0.11 13.91 17.79
N VAL A 237 -0.88 13.24 17.17
CA VAL A 237 -1.93 12.49 17.88
C VAL A 237 -1.34 11.37 18.74
N ALA A 238 -0.48 10.53 18.18
CA ALA A 238 0.14 9.41 18.87
C ALA A 238 1.06 9.84 20.03
N SER A 239 1.57 11.07 20.01
CA SER A 239 2.42 11.62 21.08
C SER A 239 1.64 12.32 22.20
N ARG A 240 0.36 12.65 21.97
CA ARG A 240 -0.48 13.42 22.89
C ARG A 240 -1.06 12.53 23.99
N ARG A 241 -0.71 12.83 25.25
CA ARG A 241 -1.21 12.09 26.43
C ARG A 241 -2.70 12.29 26.68
N ASP A 242 -3.25 13.44 26.34
CA ASP A 242 -4.67 13.73 26.45
C ASP A 242 -5.51 12.87 25.48
N ILE A 243 -4.94 12.50 24.32
CA ILE A 243 -5.60 11.63 23.35
C ILE A 243 -5.25 10.16 23.57
N MET A 244 -4.00 9.79 23.85
CA MET A 244 -3.57 8.38 23.94
C MET A 244 -3.56 7.82 25.37
N GLY A 245 -3.71 8.66 26.40
CA GLY A 245 -3.59 8.26 27.80
C GLY A 245 -2.19 7.69 28.11
N ALA A 246 -2.15 6.50 28.70
CA ALA A 246 -0.90 5.79 29.00
C ALA A 246 -0.20 5.19 27.76
N PHE A 247 -0.92 5.04 26.63
CA PHE A 247 -0.47 4.35 25.43
C PHE A 247 0.12 5.29 24.37
N THR A 248 0.78 6.38 24.80
CA THR A 248 1.47 7.25 23.85
C THR A 248 2.61 6.53 23.14
N ALA A 249 2.89 6.91 21.90
CA ALA A 249 4.06 6.44 21.15
C ALA A 249 5.33 6.54 22.00
N THR A 250 6.09 5.45 22.02
CA THR A 250 7.40 5.37 22.68
C THR A 250 8.42 6.31 22.01
N SER A 251 9.51 6.64 22.70
CA SER A 251 10.55 7.52 22.15
C SER A 251 11.14 6.99 20.83
N TRP A 252 11.27 5.68 20.71
CA TRP A 252 11.73 5.02 19.48
C TRP A 252 10.72 5.17 18.32
N GLN A 253 9.43 4.90 18.58
CA GLN A 253 8.37 5.09 17.58
C GLN A 253 8.26 6.56 17.14
N ARG A 254 8.43 7.51 18.07
CA ARG A 254 8.46 8.93 17.75
C ARG A 254 9.59 9.30 16.82
N TRP A 255 10.80 8.82 17.13
CA TRP A 255 11.97 9.07 16.30
C TRP A 255 11.79 8.50 14.89
N LEU A 256 11.35 7.24 14.76
CA LEU A 256 11.09 6.62 13.46
C LEU A 256 9.99 7.33 12.66
N GLY A 257 8.89 7.73 13.32
CA GLY A 257 7.79 8.43 12.67
C GLY A 257 8.20 9.80 12.11
N TRP A 258 8.94 10.59 12.90
CA TRP A 258 9.46 11.89 12.43
C TRP A 258 10.57 11.74 11.39
N LEU A 259 11.40 10.70 11.47
CA LEU A 259 12.37 10.37 10.43
C LEU A 259 11.65 10.04 9.11
N THR A 260 10.58 9.24 9.18
CA THR A 260 9.76 8.90 8.00
C THR A 260 9.15 10.17 7.39
N PHE A 261 8.57 11.04 8.22
CA PHE A 261 8.07 12.35 7.80
C PHE A 261 9.15 13.17 7.08
N ALA A 262 10.34 13.26 7.66
CA ALA A 262 11.45 14.04 7.10
C ALA A 262 11.93 13.47 5.75
N VAL A 263 12.11 12.15 5.66
CA VAL A 263 12.56 11.47 4.42
C VAL A 263 11.52 11.61 3.32
N MET A 264 10.24 11.34 3.61
CA MET A 264 9.17 11.45 2.63
C MET A 264 8.95 12.91 2.19
N GLY A 265 8.97 13.84 3.15
CA GLY A 265 8.87 15.27 2.86
C GLY A 265 10.02 15.77 2.00
N ALA A 266 11.25 15.37 2.31
CA ALA A 266 12.42 15.72 1.51
C ALA A 266 12.34 15.14 0.09
N ALA A 267 11.91 13.88 -0.07
CA ALA A 267 11.73 13.26 -1.38
C ALA A 267 10.66 13.98 -2.21
N ALA A 268 9.50 14.29 -1.62
CA ALA A 268 8.43 15.02 -2.29
C ALA A 268 8.85 16.44 -2.68
N ILE A 269 9.53 17.18 -1.81
CA ILE A 269 10.04 18.52 -2.10
C ILE A 269 11.09 18.46 -3.22
N ALA A 270 12.05 17.54 -3.14
CA ALA A 270 13.09 17.39 -4.15
C ALA A 270 12.50 17.03 -5.53
N MET A 271 11.49 16.16 -5.57
CA MET A 271 10.74 15.86 -6.78
C MET A 271 10.14 17.14 -7.39
N PHE A 272 9.39 17.93 -6.62
CA PHE A 272 8.79 19.17 -7.14
C PHE A 272 9.81 20.25 -7.54
N MET A 273 11.01 20.25 -6.95
CA MET A 273 12.08 21.20 -7.31
C MET A 273 12.83 20.82 -8.60
N LEU A 274 12.85 19.53 -8.95
CA LEU A 274 13.62 18.98 -10.07
C LEU A 274 12.77 18.53 -11.26
N MET A 275 11.44 18.59 -11.14
CA MET A 275 10.46 18.46 -12.24
C MET A 275 10.23 19.80 -12.93
#